data_AF-A0A2S2QHA6-F1
#
_entry.id   AF-A0A2S2QHA6-F1
#
_cell.length_a   1.000
_cell.length_b   1.000
_cell.length_c   1.000
_cell.angle_alpha   90.00
_cell.angle_beta   90.00
_cell.angle_gamma   90.00
#
_symmetry.space_group_name_H-M   'P 1'
#
loop_
_entity.id
_entity.type
_entity.pdbx_description
1 polymer ?
#
loop_
_entity_poly.entity_id
_entity_poly.type
_entity_poly.pdbx_seq_one_letter_code
_entity_poly.pdbx_strand_id
1 'polypeptide(L)'
;MKKNMVTASYCSEQMLELHDRAVEAGITVVNEVGLDPGIDHLLAMECIDQIHEEGGKIDSFVSYCGGLPAPEYSNNPLRYKFSWFPRGALINTMSEAKYLRNHQTVNVPAGGALMSTTTELDFLPGFSFEGFPNRDSTRYAQLYGIAAEVQTMLRG
;
A
#
# COMPACT_ATOMS: atom_id res chain seq x y z
N MET A 1 4.97 16.24 -29.28
CA MET A 1 6.29 15.67 -28.90
C MET A 1 6.01 14.37 -28.16
N LYS A 2 6.66 13.25 -28.49
CA LYS A 2 6.61 12.00 -27.72
C LYS A 2 7.57 12.12 -26.53
N LYS A 3 7.08 11.94 -25.30
CA LYS A 3 7.85 12.14 -24.07
C LYS A 3 7.52 11.06 -23.05
N ASN A 4 8.54 10.59 -22.35
CA ASN A 4 8.40 9.69 -21.20
C ASN A 4 7.78 10.45 -20.01
N MET A 5 7.21 9.71 -19.07
CA MET A 5 6.56 10.25 -17.88
C MET A 5 6.86 9.38 -16.66
N VAL A 6 7.03 10.02 -15.50
CA VAL A 6 7.16 9.34 -14.21
C VAL A 6 6.18 9.97 -13.23
N THR A 7 5.50 9.16 -12.41
CA THR A 7 4.66 9.63 -11.31
C THR A 7 4.91 8.86 -10.02
N ALA A 8 4.70 9.53 -8.88
CA ALA A 8 4.71 8.93 -7.55
C ALA A 8 3.29 8.60 -7.05
N SER A 9 2.40 8.25 -7.98
CA SER A 9 0.98 7.96 -7.71
C SER A 9 0.61 6.58 -8.21
N TYR A 10 -0.40 5.98 -7.58
CA TYR A 10 -1.03 4.72 -8.02
C TYR A 10 -1.37 4.74 -9.52
N CYS A 11 -1.14 3.61 -10.19
CA CYS A 11 -1.59 3.39 -11.55
C CYS A 11 -3.10 3.13 -11.55
N SER A 12 -3.89 4.12 -11.96
CA SER A 12 -5.34 3.98 -12.05
C SER A 12 -5.75 3.13 -13.25
N GLU A 13 -6.98 2.62 -13.26
CA GLU A 13 -7.52 1.88 -14.42
C GLU A 13 -7.48 2.73 -15.70
N GLN A 14 -7.78 4.02 -15.61
CA GLN A 14 -7.70 4.93 -16.75
C GLN A 14 -6.25 5.14 -17.24
N MET A 15 -5.25 5.01 -16.36
CA MET A 15 -3.85 5.02 -16.77
C MET A 15 -3.45 3.72 -17.47
N LEU A 16 -3.95 2.57 -16.97
CA LEU A 16 -3.72 1.26 -17.58
C LEU A 16 -4.34 1.15 -18.98
N GLU A 17 -5.53 1.74 -19.20
CA GLU A 17 -6.19 1.80 -20.52
C GLU A 17 -5.33 2.48 -21.61
N LEU A 18 -4.32 3.26 -21.21
CA LEU A 18 -3.42 3.95 -22.14
C LEU A 18 -2.15 3.15 -22.47
N HIS A 19 -2.00 1.93 -21.95
CA HIS A 19 -0.79 1.12 -22.11
C HIS A 19 -0.41 0.94 -23.59
N ASP A 20 -1.31 0.41 -24.41
CA ASP A 20 -1.03 0.12 -25.82
C ASP A 20 -0.64 1.38 -26.60
N ARG A 21 -1.28 2.51 -26.28
CA ARG A 21 -0.96 3.81 -26.88
C ARG A 21 0.44 4.29 -26.50
N ALA A 22 0.87 4.06 -25.25
CA ALA A 22 2.21 4.40 -24.80
C ALA A 22 3.27 3.52 -25.47
N VAL A 23 3.00 2.20 -25.59
CA VAL A 23 3.84 1.23 -26.29
C VAL A 23 3.98 1.59 -27.77
N GLU A 24 2.87 1.82 -28.48
CA GLU A 24 2.87 2.22 -29.90
C GLU A 24 3.59 3.57 -30.11
N ALA A 25 3.42 4.50 -29.18
CA ALA A 25 4.14 5.76 -29.22
C ALA A 25 5.64 5.59 -28.98
N GLY A 26 6.10 4.47 -28.42
CA GLY A 26 7.50 4.21 -28.06
C GLY A 26 7.95 5.05 -26.86
N ILE A 27 7.04 5.28 -25.90
CA ILE A 27 7.33 6.04 -24.68
C ILE A 27 7.20 5.15 -23.44
N THR A 28 7.96 5.49 -22.41
CA THR A 28 7.87 4.82 -21.10
C THR A 28 7.10 5.69 -20.12
N VAL A 29 6.12 5.09 -19.45
CA VAL A 29 5.37 5.69 -18.35
C VAL A 29 5.55 4.81 -17.12
N VAL A 30 6.18 5.35 -16.09
CA VAL A 30 6.40 4.64 -14.82
C VAL A 30 5.58 5.33 -13.74
N ASN A 31 4.63 4.60 -13.15
CA ASN A 31 3.87 5.06 -12.00
C ASN A 31 4.47 4.48 -10.71
N GLU A 32 3.91 4.85 -9.56
CA GLU A 32 4.24 4.20 -8.29
C GLU A 32 5.72 4.33 -7.90
N VAL A 33 6.33 5.50 -8.15
CA VAL A 33 7.74 5.80 -7.80
C VAL A 33 7.83 6.80 -6.63
N GLY A 34 7.25 6.46 -5.48
CA GLY A 34 7.22 7.27 -4.27
C GLY A 34 7.68 6.51 -3.02
N LEU A 35 7.04 6.78 -1.88
CA LEU A 35 7.21 6.03 -0.63
C LEU A 35 6.26 4.83 -0.59
N ASP A 36 4.95 5.14 -0.60
CA ASP A 36 3.83 4.22 -0.72
C ASP A 36 2.80 4.90 -1.63
N PRO A 37 2.75 4.57 -2.93
CA PRO A 37 3.41 3.44 -3.58
C PRO A 37 4.82 3.79 -4.11
N GLY A 38 5.80 2.89 -3.91
CA GLY A 38 7.16 2.96 -4.45
C GLY A 38 8.20 2.15 -3.68
N ILE A 39 8.83 2.76 -2.67
CA ILE A 39 9.83 2.07 -1.82
C ILE A 39 9.26 0.78 -1.22
N ASP A 40 7.98 0.77 -0.85
CA ASP A 40 7.30 -0.43 -0.37
C ASP A 40 7.31 -1.57 -1.40
N HIS A 41 7.15 -1.28 -2.70
CA HIS A 41 7.26 -2.30 -3.77
C HIS A 41 8.67 -2.84 -3.90
N LEU A 42 9.67 -1.95 -3.83
CA LEU A 42 11.07 -2.34 -3.96
C LEU A 42 11.49 -3.30 -2.82
N LEU A 43 11.14 -2.96 -1.58
CA LEU A 43 11.42 -3.80 -0.41
C LEU A 43 10.63 -5.11 -0.43
N ALA A 44 9.36 -5.07 -0.87
CA ALA A 44 8.54 -6.26 -1.00
C ALA A 44 9.13 -7.23 -2.02
N MET A 45 9.43 -6.76 -3.23
CA MET A 45 9.95 -7.61 -4.30
C MET A 45 11.34 -8.15 -4.00
N GLU A 46 12.24 -7.35 -3.41
CA GLU A 46 13.57 -7.83 -2.99
C GLU A 46 13.46 -9.06 -2.06
N CYS A 47 12.60 -8.98 -1.06
CA CYS A 47 12.38 -10.08 -0.11
C CYS A 47 11.70 -11.29 -0.77
N ILE A 48 10.68 -11.05 -1.61
CA ILE A 48 9.94 -12.11 -2.30
C ILE A 48 10.86 -12.87 -3.26
N ASP A 49 11.61 -12.15 -4.10
CA ASP A 49 12.52 -12.73 -5.07
C ASP A 49 13.59 -13.57 -4.37
N GLN A 50 14.19 -13.05 -3.29
CA GLN A 50 15.18 -13.80 -2.51
C GLN A 50 14.60 -15.11 -1.94
N ILE A 51 13.40 -15.06 -1.36
CA ILE A 51 12.75 -16.26 -0.80
C ILE A 51 12.46 -17.28 -1.90
N HIS A 52 11.98 -16.84 -3.06
CA HIS A 52 11.70 -17.71 -4.21
C HIS A 52 12.97 -18.33 -4.80
N GLU A 53 14.06 -17.56 -4.90
CA GLU A 53 15.37 -18.05 -5.36
C GLU A 53 15.92 -19.16 -4.44
N GLU A 54 15.66 -19.07 -3.14
CA GLU A 54 16.00 -20.11 -2.15
C GLU A 54 15.00 -21.28 -2.12
N GLY A 55 13.97 -21.27 -2.98
CA GLY A 55 12.94 -22.32 -3.06
C GLY A 55 11.86 -22.24 -1.98
N GLY A 56 11.79 -21.12 -1.27
CA GLY A 56 10.76 -20.83 -0.28
C GLY A 56 9.44 -20.36 -0.90
N LYS A 57 8.46 -20.10 -0.03
CA LYS A 57 7.13 -19.60 -0.39
C LYS A 57 6.67 -18.54 0.61
N ILE A 58 5.89 -17.59 0.14
CA ILE A 58 5.31 -16.52 0.95
C ILE A 58 3.97 -16.98 1.51
N ASP A 59 3.94 -17.36 2.79
CA ASP A 59 2.70 -17.75 3.49
C ASP A 59 1.88 -16.52 3.93
N SER A 60 2.57 -15.45 4.35
CA SER A 60 1.96 -14.23 4.86
C SER A 60 2.78 -13.00 4.46
N PHE A 61 2.11 -12.00 3.91
CA PHE A 61 2.66 -10.68 3.62
C PHE A 61 1.85 -9.62 4.38
N VAL A 62 2.53 -8.90 5.28
CA VAL A 62 1.95 -7.79 6.06
C VAL A 62 2.91 -6.61 5.99
N SER A 63 2.43 -5.47 5.50
CA SER A 63 3.22 -4.24 5.36
C SER A 63 2.43 -3.06 5.90
N TYR A 64 3.02 -2.33 6.85
CA TYR A 64 2.45 -1.08 7.37
C TYR A 64 3.37 0.11 7.05
N CYS A 65 2.81 1.23 6.62
CA CYS A 65 3.55 2.45 6.35
C CYS A 65 2.85 3.69 6.95
N GLY A 66 3.62 4.60 7.56
CA GLY A 66 3.07 5.80 8.18
C GLY A 66 4.01 7.00 8.09
N GLY A 67 3.51 8.10 7.52
CA GLY A 67 4.16 9.41 7.59
C GLY A 67 3.65 10.20 8.78
N LEU A 68 4.35 10.13 9.91
CA LEU A 68 3.95 10.73 11.20
C LEU A 68 4.93 11.82 11.64
N PRO A 69 4.50 12.79 12.47
CA PRO A 69 5.45 13.68 13.15
C PRO A 69 6.34 12.89 14.11
N ALA A 70 7.56 13.36 14.36
CA ALA A 70 8.38 12.80 15.43
C ALA A 70 7.63 12.89 16.78
N PRO A 71 7.84 11.94 17.72
CA PRO A 71 7.03 11.79 18.93
C PRO A 71 6.86 13.08 19.74
N GLU A 72 7.94 13.85 19.89
CA GLU A 72 7.99 15.12 20.62
C GLU A 72 7.11 16.22 20.00
N TYR A 73 6.72 16.08 18.73
CA TYR A 73 5.84 17.01 18.00
C TYR A 73 4.40 16.50 17.85
N SER A 74 4.06 15.36 18.45
CA SER A 74 2.74 14.72 18.32
C SER A 74 1.67 15.30 19.26
N ASN A 75 1.99 16.25 20.14
CA ASN A 75 1.03 16.75 21.14
C ASN A 75 -0.04 17.71 20.56
N ASN A 76 -0.96 17.18 19.73
CA ASN A 76 -2.19 17.82 19.27
C ASN A 76 -3.35 16.81 19.24
N PRO A 77 -4.63 17.21 19.09
CA PRO A 77 -5.78 16.30 19.19
C PRO A 77 -5.74 15.07 18.27
N LEU A 78 -5.11 15.18 17.10
CA LEU A 78 -5.03 14.08 16.12
C LEU A 78 -3.75 13.25 16.23
N ARG A 79 -2.80 13.68 17.07
CA ARG A 79 -1.42 13.16 17.10
C ARG A 79 -0.74 13.14 15.73
N TYR A 80 -1.18 14.03 14.83
CA TYR A 80 -0.77 14.08 13.42
C TYR A 80 -0.41 15.49 12.97
N LYS A 81 0.40 15.61 11.92
CA LYS A 81 0.68 16.86 11.20
C LYS A 81 0.72 16.56 9.70
N PHE A 82 -0.01 17.34 8.90
CA PHE A 82 -0.08 17.12 7.46
C PHE A 82 1.21 17.56 6.77
N SER A 83 1.89 16.61 6.13
CA SER A 83 3.04 16.85 5.24
C SER A 83 2.66 16.80 3.75
N TRP A 84 1.41 16.45 3.44
CA TRP A 84 0.84 16.33 2.09
C TRP A 84 -0.64 16.74 2.12
N PHE A 85 -1.31 16.71 0.96
CA PHE A 85 -2.66 17.26 0.78
C PHE A 85 -3.69 16.65 1.77
N PRO A 86 -4.19 17.41 2.77
CA PRO A 86 -4.97 16.86 3.89
C PRO A 86 -6.26 16.14 3.48
N ARG A 87 -6.89 16.60 2.39
CA ARG A 87 -8.10 15.98 1.85
C ARG A 87 -7.86 14.51 1.48
N GLY A 88 -6.69 14.18 0.94
CA GLY A 88 -6.37 12.79 0.59
C GLY A 88 -6.27 11.90 1.84
N ALA A 89 -5.64 12.40 2.90
CA ALA A 89 -5.52 11.68 4.18
C ALA A 89 -6.89 11.39 4.80
N LEU A 90 -7.76 12.41 4.83
CA LEU A 90 -9.10 12.31 5.41
C LEU A 90 -10.06 11.46 4.57
N ILE A 91 -9.93 11.45 3.25
CA ILE A 91 -10.77 10.59 2.40
C ILE A 91 -10.36 9.12 2.56
N ASN A 92 -9.07 8.84 2.80
CA ASN A 92 -8.63 7.46 2.99
C ASN A 92 -9.33 6.79 4.18
N THR A 93 -9.57 7.54 5.27
CA THR A 93 -10.27 7.02 6.46
C THR A 93 -11.75 6.70 6.22
N MET A 94 -12.33 7.22 5.13
CA MET A 94 -13.71 6.96 4.72
C MET A 94 -13.80 5.91 3.61
N SER A 95 -12.66 5.46 3.08
CA SER A 95 -12.59 4.54 1.95
C SER A 95 -12.87 3.10 2.41
N GLU A 96 -13.28 2.27 1.47
CA GLU A 96 -13.32 0.83 1.71
C GLU A 96 -11.91 0.23 1.78
N ALA A 97 -11.80 -0.93 2.41
CA ALA A 97 -10.60 -1.74 2.38
C ALA A 97 -10.92 -3.21 2.16
N LYS A 98 -10.00 -3.93 1.52
CA LYS A 98 -10.11 -5.35 1.23
C LYS A 98 -8.75 -6.00 1.38
N TYR A 99 -8.68 -7.08 2.14
CA TYR A 99 -7.43 -7.79 2.39
C TYR A 99 -7.69 -9.29 2.56
N LEU A 100 -6.63 -10.10 2.52
CA LEU A 100 -6.69 -11.53 2.75
C LEU A 100 -6.14 -11.83 4.14
N ARG A 101 -6.84 -12.65 4.93
CA ARG A 101 -6.37 -13.13 6.23
C ARG A 101 -6.76 -14.59 6.40
N ASN A 102 -5.77 -15.46 6.59
CA ASN A 102 -5.97 -16.90 6.76
C ASN A 102 -6.90 -17.51 5.69
N HIS A 103 -6.61 -17.26 4.40
CA HIS A 103 -7.41 -17.65 3.22
C HIS A 103 -8.78 -16.98 3.08
N GLN A 104 -9.17 -16.12 4.01
CA GLN A 104 -10.46 -15.45 3.98
C GLN A 104 -10.30 -14.00 3.51
N THR A 105 -11.10 -13.62 2.52
CA THR A 105 -11.20 -12.22 2.11
C THR A 105 -11.99 -11.46 3.16
N VAL A 106 -11.38 -10.44 3.74
CA VAL A 106 -12.02 -9.49 4.64
C VAL A 106 -12.33 -8.22 3.86
N ASN A 107 -13.59 -7.77 3.92
CA ASN A 107 -14.03 -6.53 3.31
C ASN A 107 -14.49 -5.56 4.41
N VAL A 108 -13.99 -4.33 4.35
CA VAL A 108 -14.35 -3.23 5.23
C VAL A 108 -15.09 -2.20 4.37
N PRO A 109 -16.37 -1.92 4.64
CA PRO A 109 -17.16 -1.02 3.81
C PRO A 109 -16.69 0.42 3.93
N ALA A 110 -16.92 1.20 2.87
CA ALA A 110 -16.75 2.65 2.91
C ALA A 110 -17.71 3.31 3.92
N GLY A 111 -17.47 4.59 4.22
CA GLY A 111 -18.32 5.37 5.14
C GLY A 111 -17.78 5.44 6.57
N GLY A 112 -16.48 5.18 6.76
CA GLY A 112 -15.78 5.36 8.04
C GLY A 112 -15.66 4.11 8.90
N ALA A 113 -16.21 2.97 8.46
CA ALA A 113 -16.05 1.69 9.16
C ALA A 113 -14.58 1.29 9.33
N LEU A 114 -13.70 1.79 8.46
CA LEU A 114 -12.26 1.58 8.52
C LEU A 114 -11.65 1.96 9.88
N MET A 115 -12.11 3.06 10.48
CA MET A 115 -11.60 3.51 11.78
C MET A 115 -12.01 2.59 12.94
N SER A 116 -13.00 1.71 12.73
CA SER A 116 -13.38 0.68 13.71
C SER A 116 -12.55 -0.61 13.58
N THR A 117 -11.66 -0.69 12.58
CA THR A 117 -10.82 -1.86 12.30
C THR A 117 -9.36 -1.64 12.68
N THR A 118 -9.05 -0.55 13.39
CA THR A 118 -7.70 -0.24 13.83
C THR A 118 -7.16 -1.32 14.77
N THR A 119 -5.87 -1.57 14.65
CA THR A 119 -5.13 -2.52 15.50
C THR A 119 -3.91 -1.83 16.08
N GLU A 120 -3.61 -2.09 17.34
CA GLU A 120 -2.34 -1.68 17.95
C GLU A 120 -1.17 -2.37 17.26
N LEU A 121 -0.08 -1.63 17.03
CA LEU A 121 1.17 -2.15 16.47
C LEU A 121 2.29 -1.96 17.50
N ASP A 122 2.74 -3.07 18.11
CA ASP A 122 3.61 -3.09 19.30
C ASP A 122 5.07 -3.50 18.98
N PHE A 123 5.43 -3.60 17.70
CA PHE A 123 6.77 -4.03 17.25
C PHE A 123 7.91 -3.08 17.66
N LEU A 124 7.59 -1.84 18.06
CA LEU A 124 8.54 -0.89 18.64
C LEU A 124 7.99 -0.36 19.98
N PRO A 125 8.41 -0.92 21.14
CA PRO A 125 7.83 -0.61 22.45
C PRO A 125 7.88 0.87 22.88
N GLY A 126 8.75 1.68 22.26
CA GLY A 126 8.84 3.12 22.52
C GLY A 126 7.79 3.97 21.78
N PHE A 127 7.01 3.36 20.89
CA PHE A 127 5.98 4.02 20.08
C PHE A 127 4.60 3.46 20.39
N SER A 128 3.58 4.30 20.22
CA SER A 128 2.18 3.94 20.36
C SER A 128 1.51 4.03 19.00
N PHE A 129 1.74 3.02 18.16
CA PHE A 129 1.19 2.99 16.79
C PHE A 129 -0.16 2.28 16.74
N GLU A 130 -1.03 2.80 15.91
CA GLU A 130 -2.24 2.12 15.42
C GLU A 130 -2.14 2.00 13.89
N GLY A 131 -2.61 0.88 13.35
CA GLY A 131 -2.66 0.63 11.92
C GLY A 131 -4.05 0.21 11.48
N PHE A 132 -4.41 0.49 10.24
CA PHE A 132 -5.66 0.03 9.62
C PHE A 132 -5.40 -0.38 8.17
N PRO A 133 -6.21 -1.27 7.57
CA PRO A 133 -6.00 -1.71 6.19
C PRO A 133 -6.09 -0.58 5.16
N ASN A 134 -5.23 -0.58 4.15
CA ASN A 134 -5.19 0.43 3.10
C ASN A 134 -5.77 -0.12 1.79
N ARG A 135 -6.93 0.40 1.37
CA ARG A 135 -7.61 0.07 0.10
C ARG A 135 -7.67 -1.45 -0.16
N ASP A 136 -7.49 -1.88 -1.40
CA ASP A 136 -7.47 -3.30 -1.78
C ASP A 136 -6.04 -3.85 -1.81
N SER A 137 -5.68 -4.58 -0.75
CA SER A 137 -4.42 -5.32 -0.64
C SER A 137 -4.39 -6.58 -1.51
N THR A 138 -5.55 -7.15 -1.87
CA THR A 138 -5.61 -8.46 -2.57
C THR A 138 -5.03 -8.41 -3.97
N ARG A 139 -5.08 -7.24 -4.62
CA ARG A 139 -4.49 -7.00 -5.95
C ARG A 139 -2.98 -7.20 -5.98
N TYR A 140 -2.31 -6.89 -4.87
CA TYR A 140 -0.85 -6.98 -4.78
C TYR A 140 -0.34 -8.42 -4.76
N ALA A 141 -1.19 -9.38 -4.37
CA ALA A 141 -0.81 -10.79 -4.46
C ALA A 141 -0.55 -11.21 -5.91
N GLN A 142 -1.34 -10.71 -6.87
CA GLN A 142 -1.07 -10.95 -8.30
C GLN A 142 0.14 -10.14 -8.79
N LEU A 143 0.23 -8.87 -8.41
CA LEU A 143 1.32 -7.99 -8.87
C LEU A 143 2.70 -8.45 -8.40
N TYR A 144 2.79 -9.02 -7.19
CA TYR A 144 4.02 -9.56 -6.63
C TYR A 144 4.25 -11.04 -6.96
N GLY A 145 3.37 -11.68 -7.74
CA GLY A 145 3.55 -13.08 -8.14
C GLY A 145 3.32 -14.12 -7.03
N ILE A 146 2.72 -13.76 -5.90
CA ILE A 146 2.52 -14.62 -4.71
C ILE A 146 1.08 -15.13 -4.54
N ALA A 147 0.17 -14.81 -5.46
CA ALA A 147 -1.25 -15.15 -5.37
C ALA A 147 -1.55 -16.66 -5.23
N ALA A 148 -0.65 -17.53 -5.70
CA ALA A 148 -0.82 -18.98 -5.63
C ALA A 148 -0.46 -19.58 -4.27
N GLU A 149 0.16 -18.81 -3.37
CA GLU A 149 0.74 -19.32 -2.12
C GLU A 149 0.36 -18.51 -0.88
N VAL A 150 0.14 -17.21 -1.02
CA VAL A 150 -0.11 -16.33 0.12
C VAL A 150 -1.49 -16.59 0.75
N GLN A 151 -1.49 -16.78 2.06
CA GLN A 151 -2.69 -17.00 2.87
C GLN A 151 -3.18 -15.72 3.56
N THR A 152 -2.26 -14.80 3.81
CA THR A 152 -2.54 -13.49 4.42
C THR A 152 -1.83 -12.40 3.63
N MET A 153 -2.60 -11.42 3.14
CA MET A 153 -2.12 -10.30 2.33
C MET A 153 -2.74 -9.01 2.85
N LEU A 154 -1.94 -8.20 3.54
CA LEU A 154 -2.38 -6.94 4.16
C LEU A 154 -1.34 -5.84 3.92
N ARG A 155 -1.80 -4.74 3.33
CA ARG A 155 -1.11 -3.44 3.32
C ARG A 155 -1.91 -2.47 4.18
N GLY A 156 -1.26 -1.70 5.04
CA GLY A 156 -1.86 -0.74 5.96
C GLY A 156 -0.96 0.43 6.28
#